data_AF-A0A840A6J7-F1
#
_entry.id   AF-A0A840A6J7-F1
#
_cell.length_a   1.000
_cell.length_b   1.000
_cell.length_c   1.000
_cell.angle_alpha   90.00
_cell.angle_beta   90.00
_cell.angle_gamma   90.00
#
_symmetry.space_group_name_H-M   'P 1'
#
loop_
_entity.id
_entity.type
_entity.pdbx_description
1 polymer ?
#
loop_
_entity_poly.entity_id
_entity_poly.type
_entity_poly.pdbx_seq_one_letter_code
_entity_poly.pdbx_strand_id
1 'polypeptide(L)' 'MTRTLAVALVLTLAAAPLAACGSTSTTQVDTATTGQQLIDLKAAYDQGVISKSEYERKRKEILRN' A
#
# COMPACT_ATOMS: atom_id res chain seq x y z
N MET A 1 -17.48 -21.84 53.27
CA MET A 1 -16.81 -20.71 52.60
C MET A 1 -15.62 -21.25 51.78
N THR A 2 -15.90 -22.00 50.71
CA THR A 2 -14.85 -22.67 49.89
C THR A 2 -15.12 -22.58 48.39
N ARG A 3 -16.26 -21.97 48.00
CA ARG A 3 -16.67 -21.83 46.60
C ARG A 3 -16.20 -20.52 45.94
N THR A 4 -15.71 -19.57 46.71
CA THR A 4 -15.18 -18.29 46.21
C THR A 4 -13.72 -18.37 45.78
N LEU A 5 -12.99 -19.44 46.17
CA LEU A 5 -11.60 -19.67 45.76
C LEU A 5 -11.46 -20.25 44.34
N ALA A 6 -12.52 -20.85 43.79
CA ALA A 6 -12.50 -21.42 42.44
C ALA A 6 -12.64 -20.36 41.32
N VAL A 7 -13.04 -19.13 41.67
CA VAL A 7 -13.33 -18.07 40.68
C VAL A 7 -12.12 -17.14 40.47
N ALA A 8 -11.10 -17.19 41.33
CA ALA A 8 -9.94 -16.30 41.27
C ALA A 8 -8.73 -16.84 40.47
N LEU A 9 -8.74 -18.09 40.02
CA LEU A 9 -7.61 -18.72 39.30
C LEU A 9 -7.80 -18.81 37.77
N VAL A 10 -8.95 -18.41 37.25
CA VAL A 10 -9.26 -18.52 35.80
C VAL A 10 -9.00 -17.19 35.05
N LEU A 11 -8.57 -16.14 35.75
CA LEU A 11 -8.51 -14.78 35.21
C LEU A 11 -7.15 -14.34 34.64
N THR A 12 -6.13 -15.21 34.51
CA THR A 12 -4.76 -14.73 34.24
C THR A 12 -3.92 -15.47 33.19
N LEU A 13 -4.44 -16.41 32.39
CA LEU A 13 -3.55 -17.20 31.51
C LEU A 13 -4.00 -17.52 30.08
N ALA A 14 -4.68 -16.60 29.40
CA ALA A 14 -4.80 -16.70 27.93
C ALA A 14 -4.84 -15.35 27.22
N ALA A 15 -4.08 -14.38 27.73
CA ALA A 15 -3.61 -13.26 26.93
C ALA A 15 -2.31 -13.70 26.22
N ALA A 16 -2.45 -14.46 25.14
CA ALA A 16 -1.39 -14.65 24.16
C ALA A 16 -1.89 -14.03 22.84
N PRO A 17 -1.18 -13.02 22.31
CA PRO A 17 -1.74 -12.07 21.37
C PRO A 17 -1.99 -12.71 20.01
N LEU A 18 -3.07 -12.30 19.34
CA LEU A 18 -3.31 -12.47 17.90
C LEU A 18 -2.30 -11.68 17.04
N ALA A 19 -1.04 -11.61 17.45
CA ALA A 19 0.03 -10.89 16.78
C ALA A 19 0.72 -11.79 15.74
N ALA A 20 -0.02 -12.29 14.75
CA ALA A 20 0.59 -12.92 13.57
C ALA A 20 -0.40 -13.11 12.41
N CYS A 21 -1.20 -12.10 12.07
CA CYS A 21 -1.74 -12.01 10.70
C CYS A 21 -1.97 -10.55 10.32
N GLY A 22 -0.87 -9.79 10.37
CA GLY A 22 -0.78 -8.47 9.78
C GLY A 22 0.40 -8.48 8.81
N SER A 23 0.39 -9.40 7.84
CA SER A 23 1.20 -9.21 6.65
C SER A 23 0.58 -8.03 5.92
N THR A 24 1.01 -6.82 6.28
CA THR A 24 0.99 -5.70 5.35
C THR A 24 1.91 -6.11 4.22
N SER A 25 1.35 -6.87 3.29
CA SER A 25 1.90 -6.95 1.95
C SER A 25 1.75 -5.54 1.40
N THR A 26 2.77 -4.71 1.63
CA THR A 26 3.04 -3.58 0.76
C THR A 26 3.35 -4.21 -0.58
N THR A 27 2.31 -4.56 -1.33
CA THR A 27 2.39 -4.78 -2.76
C THR A 27 2.80 -3.43 -3.32
N GLN A 28 4.10 -3.18 -3.32
CA GLN A 28 4.73 -2.12 -4.09
C GLN A 28 4.63 -2.59 -5.53
N VAL A 29 3.44 -2.42 -6.13
CA VAL A 29 3.21 -2.68 -7.55
C VAL A 29 3.70 -1.48 -8.36
N ASP A 30 4.88 -0.97 -8.06
CA ASP A 30 5.47 0.15 -8.78
C ASP A 30 6.59 -0.36 -9.69
N THR A 31 6.28 -1.39 -10.47
CA THR A 31 6.98 -1.62 -11.73
C THR A 31 6.04 -1.27 -12.86
N ALA A 32 5.45 -0.07 -12.81
CA ALA A 32 4.86 0.53 -14.01
C ALA A 32 5.99 0.61 -15.05
N THR A 33 5.90 -0.23 -16.08
CA THR A 33 6.89 -0.25 -17.14
C THR A 33 6.98 1.13 -17.76
N THR A 34 8.13 1.47 -18.35
CA THR A 34 8.31 2.73 -19.09
C THR A 34 7.17 2.97 -20.09
N GLY A 35 6.65 1.90 -20.71
CA GLY A 35 5.48 1.97 -21.59
C GLY A 35 4.21 2.42 -20.88
N GLN A 36 3.89 1.89 -19.70
CA GLN A 36 2.69 2.28 -18.94
C GLN A 36 2.75 3.75 -18.52
N GLN A 37 3.92 4.19 -18.04
CA GLN A 37 4.12 5.60 -17.66
C GLN A 37 3.91 6.56 -18.84
N LEU A 38 4.30 6.16 -20.05
CA LEU A 38 4.08 6.95 -21.26
C LEU A 38 2.60 6.98 -21.70
N ILE A 39 1.88 5.87 -21.52
CA ILE A 39 0.44 5.78 -21.81
C ILE A 39 -0.33 6.71 -20.86
N ASP A 40 -0.03 6.65 -19.56
CA ASP A 40 -0.69 7.46 -18.55
C ASP A 40 -0.38 8.95 -18.76
N LEU A 41 0.88 9.28 -19.09
CA LEU A 41 1.28 10.64 -19.42
C LEU A 41 0.53 11.18 -20.66
N LYS A 42 0.33 10.33 -21.68
CA LYS A 42 -0.47 10.71 -22.87
C LYS A 42 -1.94 10.92 -22.52
N ALA A 43 -2.53 10.04 -21.70
CA ALA A 43 -3.91 10.17 -21.27
C ALA A 43 -4.14 11.50 -20.52
N ALA A 44 -3.22 11.89 -19.63
CA ALA A 44 -3.30 13.17 -18.93
C ALA A 44 -3.24 14.39 -19.87
N TYR A 45 -2.42 14.32 -20.93
CA TYR A 45 -2.37 15.36 -21.95
C TYR A 45 -3.65 15.41 -22.78
N ASP A 46 -4.17 14.26 -23.22
CA ASP A 46 -5.39 14.18 -24.02
C ASP A 46 -6.63 14.65 -23.23
N GLN A 47 -6.63 14.48 -21.91
CA GLN A 47 -7.64 15.01 -20.99
C GLN A 47 -7.46 16.50 -20.68
N GLY A 48 -6.39 17.14 -21.17
CA GLY A 48 -6.08 18.55 -20.90
C GLY A 48 -5.63 18.81 -19.46
N VAL A 49 -5.27 17.77 -18.70
CA VAL A 49 -4.78 17.88 -17.31
C VAL A 49 -3.40 18.52 -17.28
N ILE A 50 -2.58 18.25 -18.29
CA ILE A 50 -1.24 18.82 -18.45
C ILE A 50 -1.10 19.53 -19.79
N SER A 51 -0.21 20.53 -19.82
CA SER A 51 0.12 21.24 -21.05
C SER A 51 1.06 20.43 -21.96
N LYS A 52 1.13 20.80 -23.25
CA LYS A 52 2.01 20.14 -24.23
C LYS A 52 3.49 20.19 -23.82
N SER A 53 3.94 21.30 -23.21
CA SER A 53 5.33 21.44 -22.77
C SER A 53 5.66 20.50 -21.61
N GLU A 54 4.72 20.30 -20.68
CA GLU A 54 4.87 19.37 -19.57
C GLU A 54 4.87 17.91 -20.03
N TYR A 55 3.99 17.59 -20.99
CA TYR A 55 3.97 16.28 -21.65
C TYR A 55 5.33 15.96 -22.26
N GLU A 56 5.88 16.84 -23.11
CA GLU A 56 7.15 16.59 -23.78
C GLU A 56 8.34 16.51 -22.81
N ARG A 57 8.34 17.32 -21.76
CA ARG A 57 9.39 17.28 -20.72
C ARG A 57 9.38 15.94 -20.00
N LYS A 58 8.22 15.51 -19.49
CA LYS A 58 8.06 14.25 -18.76
C LYS A 58 8.31 13.04 -19.66
N ARG A 59 7.88 13.09 -20.93
CA ARG A 59 8.14 12.02 -21.90
C ARG A 59 9.64 11.81 -22.12
N LYS A 60 10.41 12.88 -22.24
CA LYS A 60 11.88 12.79 -22.38
C LYS A 60 12.56 12.29 -21.12
N GLU A 61 12.05 12.65 -19.94
CA GLU A 61 12.55 12.19 -18.65
C GLU A 61 12.35 10.67 -18.49
N ILE A 62 11.14 10.18 -18.79
CA ILE A 62 10.81 8.75 -18.75
C ILE A 62 11.67 7.94 -19.73
N LEU A 63 11.95 8.47 -20.93
CA LEU A 63 12.76 7.79 -21.96
C LEU A 63 14.28 7.87 -21.74
N ARG A 64 14.74 8.72 -20.82
CA ARG A 64 16.17 8.86 -20.49
C ARG A 64 16.62 7.85 -19.42
N ASN A 65 15.68 7.28 -18.69
CA ASN A 65 15.89 6.28 -17.66
C ASN A 65 16.20 4.90 -18.26
#